data_AF-A0A103YFC2-F1
#
_entry.id   AF-A0A103YFC2-F1
#
_cell.length_a   1.000
_cell.length_b   1.000
_cell.length_c   1.000
_cell.angle_alpha   90.00
_cell.angle_beta   90.00
_cell.angle_gamma   90.00
#
_symmetry.space_group_name_H-M   'P 1'
#
loop_
_entity.id
_entity.type
_entity.pdbx_description
1 polymer ?
#
loop_
_entity_poly.entity_id
_entity_poly.type
_entity_poly.pdbx_seq_one_letter_code
_entity_poly.pdbx_strand_id
1 'polypeptide(L)'
;MDSSDDKGTTLLNVMSYYYFIGAKDEPPSFTKLRVQWGESESLDNNNIQICLRGTADNGLEKLYSPVNAWKCDLSKARPEISALSRDNNWMKLLKPRKIFEDMIRTILITEHCLDFFKRKPEAFGKSL
;
A
#
# COMPACT_ATOMS: atom_id res chain seq x y z
N MET A 1 -24.50 -33.12 0.22
CA MET A 1 -23.03 -33.24 0.41
C MET A 1 -22.55 -31.83 0.68
N ASP A 2 -22.18 -31.63 1.94
CA ASP A 2 -21.89 -30.35 2.57
C ASP A 2 -20.51 -29.83 2.15
N SER A 3 -20.44 -28.50 1.97
CA SER A 3 -19.32 -27.59 2.20
C SER A 3 -17.92 -28.20 2.38
N SER A 4 -17.07 -27.99 1.37
CA SER A 4 -15.64 -27.75 1.59
C SER A 4 -15.32 -26.34 1.13
N ASP A 5 -15.51 -25.40 2.05
CA ASP A 5 -14.89 -24.08 2.09
C ASP A 5 -13.37 -24.28 1.92
N ASP A 6 -12.92 -24.25 0.66
CA ASP A 6 -11.51 -24.12 0.32
C ASP A 6 -11.11 -22.73 0.81
N LYS A 7 -10.70 -22.71 2.09
CA LYS A 7 -9.91 -21.64 2.66
C LYS A 7 -8.56 -21.68 1.94
N GLY A 8 -8.61 -21.23 0.69
CA GLY A 8 -7.47 -20.79 -0.09
C GLY A 8 -6.73 -19.86 0.82
N THR A 9 -5.68 -20.41 1.42
CA THR A 9 -4.74 -19.69 2.25
C THR A 9 -4.14 -18.72 1.27
N THR A 10 -4.75 -17.53 1.16
CA THR A 10 -4.30 -16.45 0.30
C THR A 10 -2.93 -16.17 0.87
N LEU A 11 -1.91 -16.71 0.20
CA LEU A 11 -0.52 -16.57 0.57
C LEU A 11 -0.36 -15.06 0.74
N LEU A 12 -0.27 -14.62 1.98
CA LEU A 12 -0.30 -13.21 2.33
C LEU A 12 0.93 -12.66 1.63
N ASN A 13 0.73 -11.99 0.49
CA ASN A 13 1.79 -11.53 -0.39
C ASN A 13 2.44 -10.32 0.30
N VAL A 14 3.25 -10.65 1.28
CA VAL A 14 3.77 -9.75 2.31
C VAL A 14 5.20 -9.44 1.93
N MET A 15 5.49 -8.16 1.78
CA MET A 15 6.79 -7.70 1.34
C MET A 15 7.47 -6.87 2.43
N SER A 16 8.74 -7.20 2.67
CA SER A 16 9.65 -6.46 3.56
C SER A 16 10.86 -5.92 2.78
N TYR A 17 11.59 -5.00 3.40
CA TYR A 17 12.72 -4.27 2.83
C TYR A 17 12.44 -3.70 1.43
N TYR A 18 11.22 -3.20 1.24
CA TYR A 18 10.73 -2.84 -0.08
C TYR A 18 11.20 -1.45 -0.53
N TYR A 19 11.20 -1.25 -1.85
CA TYR A 19 11.48 0.02 -2.50
C TYR A 19 10.82 0.07 -3.88
N PHE A 20 10.51 1.30 -4.31
CA PHE A 20 9.94 1.56 -5.63
C PHE A 20 11.03 1.94 -6.62
N ILE A 21 10.88 1.48 -7.86
CA ILE A 21 11.76 1.80 -8.99
C ILE A 21 10.88 2.36 -10.11
N GLY A 22 11.23 3.53 -10.64
CA GLY A 22 10.60 4.11 -11.83
C GLY A 22 11.26 3.66 -13.14
N ALA A 23 10.73 4.12 -14.28
CA ALA A 23 11.39 3.94 -15.57
C ALA A 23 12.65 4.82 -15.65
N LYS A 24 13.82 4.21 -15.86
CA LYS A 24 15.12 4.88 -16.09
C LYS A 24 15.62 5.77 -14.95
N ASP A 25 15.98 5.16 -13.81
CA ASP A 25 16.79 5.79 -12.73
C ASP A 25 16.26 7.11 -12.15
N GLU A 26 15.01 7.49 -12.41
CA GLU A 26 14.36 8.58 -11.70
C GLU A 26 14.17 8.24 -10.21
N PRO A 27 14.26 9.24 -9.31
CA PRO A 27 14.02 9.04 -7.89
C PRO A 27 12.64 8.40 -7.65
N PRO A 28 12.52 7.63 -6.57
CA PRO A 28 11.49 6.61 -6.50
C PRO A 28 10.10 7.21 -6.45
N SER A 29 9.31 6.76 -7.43
CA SER A 29 8.14 7.44 -7.98
C SER A 29 6.83 7.13 -7.23
N PHE A 30 6.87 6.86 -5.93
CA PHE A 30 5.69 6.46 -5.14
C PHE A 30 4.50 7.42 -5.31
N THR A 31 4.78 8.72 -5.42
CA THR A 31 3.78 9.77 -5.65
C THR A 31 3.06 9.69 -6.99
N LYS A 32 3.60 8.96 -7.98
CA LYS A 32 2.93 8.74 -9.27
C LYS A 32 1.99 7.51 -9.22
N LEU A 33 2.04 6.69 -8.17
CA LEU A 33 1.03 5.64 -7.96
C LEU A 33 -0.27 6.27 -7.48
N ARG A 34 -1.38 5.85 -8.08
CA ARG A 34 -2.71 6.29 -7.65
C ARG A 34 -3.01 5.72 -6.26
N VAL A 35 -3.59 6.54 -5.40
CA VAL A 35 -4.20 6.08 -4.14
C VAL A 35 -5.57 5.53 -4.49
N GLN A 36 -5.86 4.30 -4.08
CA GLN A 36 -7.16 3.67 -4.26
C GLN A 36 -7.93 3.69 -2.94
N TRP A 37 -9.07 4.37 -2.95
CA TRP A 37 -9.90 4.55 -1.75
C TRP A 37 -11.07 3.56 -1.69
N GLY A 38 -11.53 3.08 -2.85
CA GLY A 38 -12.66 2.17 -2.99
C GLY A 38 -12.42 1.03 -3.97
N GLU A 39 -13.16 -0.06 -3.82
CA GLU A 39 -13.02 -1.28 -4.65
C GLU A 39 -13.49 -1.08 -6.10
N SER A 40 -14.34 -0.08 -6.37
CA SER A 40 -14.95 0.19 -7.68
C SER A 40 -14.23 1.26 -8.50
N GLU A 41 -13.11 1.80 -8.02
CA GLU A 41 -12.34 2.80 -8.79
C GLU A 41 -11.72 2.13 -10.02
N SER A 42 -12.13 2.56 -11.21
CA SER A 42 -11.56 2.07 -12.47
C SER A 42 -10.10 2.49 -12.57
N LEU A 43 -9.21 1.51 -12.57
CA LEU A 43 -7.81 1.74 -12.87
C LEU A 43 -7.70 1.96 -14.37
N ASP A 44 -7.64 3.23 -14.80
CA ASP A 44 -7.16 3.51 -16.16
C ASP A 44 -5.83 2.80 -16.35
N ASN A 45 -5.66 2.18 -17.51
CA ASN A 45 -4.43 1.53 -17.90
C ASN A 45 -3.35 2.59 -18.23
N ASN A 46 -3.04 3.43 -17.26
CA ASN A 46 -1.91 4.33 -17.34
C ASN A 46 -0.65 3.45 -17.40
N ASN A 47 0.17 3.69 -18.42
CA ASN A 47 1.47 3.06 -18.63
C ASN A 47 2.51 3.46 -17.56
N ILE A 48 2.12 3.53 -16.30
CA ILE A 48 2.99 3.78 -15.16
C ILE A 48 3.92 2.58 -15.04
N GLN A 49 5.19 2.79 -15.36
CA GLN A 49 6.26 1.79 -15.26
C GLN A 49 6.91 1.88 -13.88
N ILE A 50 6.13 1.65 -12.83
CA ILE A 50 6.65 1.55 -11.47
C ILE A 50 6.69 0.09 -11.08
N CYS A 51 7.84 -0.33 -10.57
CA CYS A 51 8.05 -1.67 -10.06
C CYS A 51 8.38 -1.61 -8.57
N LEU A 52 7.75 -2.49 -7.83
CA LEU A 52 8.03 -2.72 -6.42
C LEU A 52 9.04 -3.87 -6.32
N ARG A 53 10.10 -3.64 -5.54
CA ARG A 53 11.07 -4.67 -5.17
C ARG A 53 11.14 -4.81 -3.67
N GLY A 54 11.49 -5.99 -3.19
CA GLY A 54 11.60 -6.30 -1.78
C GLY A 54 11.81 -7.79 -1.57
N THR A 55 11.49 -8.27 -0.38
CA THR A 55 11.68 -9.67 0.00
C THR A 55 10.48 -10.24 0.73
N ALA A 56 10.19 -11.52 0.50
CA ALA A 56 9.30 -12.34 1.32
C ALA A 56 10.11 -13.39 2.10
N ASP A 57 9.41 -14.23 2.87
CA ASP A 57 10.00 -15.35 3.63
C ASP A 57 11.23 -14.96 4.44
N ASN A 58 11.10 -13.91 5.25
CA ASN A 58 12.17 -13.38 6.10
C ASN A 58 13.46 -12.99 5.35
N GLY A 59 13.36 -12.66 4.06
CA GLY A 59 14.51 -12.25 3.24
C GLY A 59 15.02 -13.33 2.30
N LEU A 60 14.46 -14.56 2.35
CA LEU A 60 14.89 -15.68 1.52
C LEU A 60 14.45 -15.50 0.06
N GLU A 61 13.25 -14.98 -0.15
CA GLU A 61 12.70 -14.78 -1.48
C GLU A 61 12.83 -13.31 -1.90
N LYS A 62 13.42 -13.06 -3.08
CA LYS A 62 13.42 -11.73 -3.70
C LYS A 62 12.19 -11.58 -4.57
N LEU A 63 11.39 -10.56 -4.30
CA LEU A 63 10.17 -10.28 -5.02
C LEU A 63 10.34 -9.07 -5.94
N TYR A 64 9.72 -9.17 -7.13
CA TYR A 64 9.64 -8.12 -8.12
C TYR A 64 8.22 -8.08 -8.69
N SER A 65 7.52 -6.96 -8.54
CA SER A 65 6.15 -6.83 -9.02
C SER A 65 5.89 -5.45 -9.62
N PRO A 66 5.45 -5.37 -10.89
CA PRO A 66 4.91 -4.13 -11.46
C PRO A 66 3.63 -3.71 -10.73
N VAL A 67 3.56 -2.45 -10.31
CA VAL A 67 2.45 -1.91 -9.51
C VAL A 67 1.82 -0.69 -10.16
N ASN A 68 0.52 -0.50 -9.97
CA ASN A 68 -0.24 0.60 -10.56
C ASN A 68 -1.00 1.47 -9.53
N ALA A 69 -1.25 0.95 -8.33
CA ALA A 69 -1.91 1.67 -7.26
C ALA A 69 -1.45 1.23 -5.87
N TRP A 70 -1.86 1.97 -4.85
CA TRP A 70 -1.69 1.63 -3.44
C TRP A 70 -2.90 2.07 -2.62
N LYS A 71 -3.05 1.51 -1.42
CA LYS A 71 -4.07 1.92 -0.45
C LYS A 71 -3.51 1.90 0.97
N CYS A 72 -4.14 2.68 1.84
CA CYS A 72 -3.92 2.65 3.28
C CYS A 72 -5.20 2.21 4.00
N ASP A 73 -5.14 1.14 4.78
CA ASP A 73 -6.23 0.69 5.64
C ASP A 73 -6.02 1.20 7.06
N LEU A 74 -6.87 2.14 7.47
CA LEU A 74 -6.87 2.78 8.79
C LEU A 74 -7.90 2.16 9.75
N SER A 75 -8.70 1.19 9.29
CA SER A 75 -9.69 0.53 10.16
C SER A 75 -9.04 -0.34 11.25
N LYS A 76 -7.77 -0.67 11.07
CA LYS A 76 -6.98 -1.53 11.96
C LYS A 76 -6.26 -0.71 13.04
N ALA A 77 -5.95 -1.38 14.15
CA ALA A 77 -5.19 -0.78 15.26
C ALA A 77 -3.80 -0.26 14.82
N ARG A 78 -3.21 -0.85 13.77
CA ARG A 78 -2.02 -0.34 13.11
C ARG A 78 -2.38 -0.09 11.65
N PRO A 79 -2.17 1.13 11.11
CA PRO A 79 -2.33 1.42 9.70
C PRO A 79 -1.54 0.44 8.83
N GLU A 80 -2.16 -0.04 7.76
CA GLU A 80 -1.52 -0.97 6.82
C GLU A 80 -1.52 -0.39 5.41
N ILE A 81 -0.35 -0.38 4.78
CA ILE A 81 -0.22 0.01 3.37
C ILE A 81 -0.15 -1.26 2.52
N SER A 82 -0.89 -1.25 1.41
CA SER A 82 -0.83 -2.30 0.40
C SER A 82 -0.62 -1.70 -0.98
N ALA A 83 0.13 -2.40 -1.84
CA ALA A 83 0.30 -2.07 -3.25
C ALA A 83 -0.49 -3.03 -4.13
N LEU A 84 -1.07 -2.52 -5.21
CA LEU A 84 -1.76 -3.31 -6.22
C LEU A 84 -0.81 -3.65 -7.35
N SER A 85 -0.64 -4.95 -7.59
CA SER A 85 0.07 -5.45 -8.77
C SER A 85 -0.78 -5.29 -10.03
N ARG A 86 -0.14 -5.29 -11.20
CA ARG A 86 -0.85 -5.33 -12.49
C ARG A 86 -1.71 -6.58 -12.69
N ASP A 87 -1.41 -7.64 -11.95
CA ASP A 87 -2.20 -8.88 -11.94
C ASP A 87 -3.40 -8.80 -10.98
N ASN A 88 -3.77 -7.59 -10.53
CA ASN A 88 -4.87 -7.30 -9.61
C ASN A 88 -4.76 -7.96 -8.22
N ASN A 89 -3.53 -8.33 -7.81
CA ASN A 89 -3.27 -8.86 -6.48
C ASN A 89 -2.75 -7.76 -5.54
N TRP A 90 -3.34 -7.69 -4.34
CA TRP A 90 -2.88 -6.80 -3.28
C TRP A 90 -1.72 -7.41 -2.49
N MET A 91 -0.68 -6.62 -2.31
CA MET A 91 0.52 -6.99 -1.55
C MET A 91 0.64 -6.09 -0.34
N LYS A 92 0.77 -6.68 0.85
CA LYS A 92 0.95 -5.93 2.09
C LYS A 92 2.41 -5.51 2.24
N LEU A 93 2.63 -4.23 2.52
CA LEU A 93 3.96 -3.65 2.68
C LEU A 93 4.30 -3.51 4.17
N LEU A 94 5.26 -4.29 4.67
CA LEU A 94 5.61 -4.30 6.10
C LEU A 94 6.75 -3.34 6.45
N LYS A 95 7.90 -3.53 5.82
CA LYS A 95 9.12 -2.77 6.16
C LYS A 95 9.67 -2.09 4.91
N PRO A 96 9.60 -0.75 4.80
CA PRO A 96 10.31 -0.05 3.73
C PRO A 96 11.83 -0.19 3.91
N ARG A 97 12.61 0.03 2.84
CA ARG A 97 14.03 0.40 2.99
C ARG A 97 14.13 1.76 3.69
N LYS A 98 15.25 1.99 4.39
CA LYS A 98 15.52 3.21 5.16
C LYS A 98 15.18 4.52 4.45
N ILE A 99 15.51 4.64 3.15
CA ILE A 99 15.23 5.85 2.35
C ILE A 99 13.72 6.15 2.19
N PHE A 100 12.85 5.17 2.39
CA PHE A 100 11.40 5.31 2.31
C PHE A 100 10.72 5.42 3.68
N GLU A 101 11.42 5.18 4.80
CA GLU A 101 10.82 5.17 6.13
C GLU A 101 10.15 6.50 6.46
N ASP A 102 10.81 7.63 6.17
CA ASP A 102 10.27 8.96 6.45
C ASP A 102 9.01 9.24 5.63
N MET A 103 9.05 8.96 4.33
CA MET A 103 7.90 9.12 3.44
C MET A 103 6.70 8.29 3.90
N ILE A 104 6.93 7.01 4.22
CA ILE A 104 5.89 6.10 4.67
C ILE A 104 5.33 6.53 6.02
N ARG A 105 6.18 6.98 6.96
CA ARG A 105 5.74 7.53 8.24
C ARG A 105 4.85 8.75 8.04
N THR A 106 5.25 9.68 7.17
CA THR A 106 4.46 10.88 6.86
C THR A 106 3.09 10.50 6.31
N ILE A 107 3.02 9.58 5.35
CA ILE A 107 1.75 9.09 4.80
C ILE A 107 0.85 8.56 5.92
N LEU A 108 1.35 7.65 6.76
CA LEU A 108 0.56 7.07 7.84
C LEU A 108 0.04 8.10 8.84
N ILE A 109 0.86 9.11 9.19
CA ILE A 109 0.44 10.21 10.07
C ILE A 109 -0.65 11.04 9.41
N THR A 110 -0.46 11.46 8.16
CA THR A 110 -1.43 12.28 7.42
C THR A 110 -2.77 11.54 7.28
N GLU A 111 -2.74 10.29 6.87
CA GLU A 111 -3.93 9.43 6.76
C GLU A 111 -4.66 9.28 8.10
N HIS A 112 -3.92 9.03 9.19
CA HIS A 112 -4.50 8.94 10.52
C HIS A 112 -5.17 10.25 10.97
N CYS A 113 -4.55 11.40 10.71
CA CYS A 113 -5.15 12.70 11.00
C CYS A 113 -6.44 12.89 10.20
N LEU A 114 -6.43 12.58 8.89
CA LEU A 114 -7.60 12.71 8.03
C LEU A 114 -8.77 11.83 8.51
N ASP A 115 -8.51 10.57 8.87
CA ASP A 115 -9.54 9.68 9.42
C ASP A 115 -10.06 10.18 10.78
N PHE A 116 -9.18 10.64 11.67
CA PHE A 116 -9.59 11.22 12.95
C PHE A 116 -10.53 12.39 12.77
N PHE A 117 -10.15 13.35 11.91
CA PHE A 117 -10.94 14.54 11.63
C PHE A 117 -12.25 14.24 10.91
N LYS A 118 -12.25 13.23 10.02
CA LYS A 118 -13.48 12.74 9.38
C LYS A 118 -14.46 12.15 10.39
N ARG A 119 -13.96 11.40 11.39
CA ARG A 119 -14.79 10.76 12.44
C ARG A 119 -15.23 11.73 13.54
N LYS A 120 -14.45 12.78 13.78
CA LYS A 120 -14.72 13.81 14.80
C LYS A 120 -14.68 15.21 14.19
N PRO A 121 -15.70 15.59 13.39
CA PRO A 121 -15.75 16.92 12.79
C PRO A 121 -15.68 18.04 13.84
N GLU A 122 -16.23 17.81 15.03
CA GLU A 122 -16.20 18.73 16.17
C GLU A 122 -14.81 18.98 16.78
N ALA A 123 -13.83 18.14 16.43
CA ALA A 123 -12.43 18.37 16.80
C ALA A 123 -11.78 19.48 15.98
N PHE A 124 -12.38 19.88 14.84
CA PHE A 124 -12.06 21.15 14.19
C PHE A 124 -12.58 22.28 15.05
N GLY A 125 -11.75 22.74 15.99
CA GLY A 125 -11.87 23.99 16.73
C GLY A 125 -13.29 24.34 17.18
N LYS A 126 -13.59 24.16 18.47
CA LYS A 126 -14.47 25.15 19.12
C LYS A 126 -13.80 26.51 18.89
N SER A 127 -14.51 27.43 18.22
CA SER A 127 -14.06 28.82 18.03
C SER A 127 -13.40 29.29 19.33
N LEU A 128 -12.16 29.77 19.24
CA LEU A 128 -11.55 30.52 20.34
C LEU A 128 -12.39 31.77 20.62
#